data_AF-A0A6C0EV55-F1
#
_entry.id   AF-A0A6C0EV55-F1
#
_cell.length_a   1.000
_cell.length_b   1.000
_cell.length_c   1.000
_cell.angle_alpha   90.00
_cell.angle_beta   90.00
_cell.angle_gamma   90.00
#
_symmetry.space_group_name_H-M   'P 1'
#
loop_
_entity.id
_entity.type
_entity.pdbx_description
1 polymer ?
#
loop_
_entity_poly.entity_id
_entity_poly.type
_entity_poly.pdbx_seq_one_letter_code
_entity_poly.pdbx_strand_id
1 'polypeptide(L)'
;MVLYECTNCNFSTLIKCHYIRHSRTNKHLDTLNLSIDKNVCKYCNKEFKHMQSMYRHIKYTCKQNKDEDVKELVRLMNLRLEQKDKELELHKKQIDTQEKQIEKLMGKLQINIHGNVIQNIQLLPYKETDYSHLTEKDYVGAIKRVNFCVRHIIEKIHFNPSKPENMNIYISNLKDKYMMMYEGGNWNIKNKTELDNLYDDKEMLLEDWLDKEQHKYPELKEKFERYINNKEKDDTLNMIKDDIKMMLYNKKCLIEN
;
A
#
# COMPACT_ATOMS: atom_id res chain seq x y z
N MET A 1 28.23 -31.57 55.57
CA MET A 1 27.99 -31.88 54.14
C MET A 1 26.99 -33.02 54.06
N VAL A 2 25.99 -32.94 53.19
CA VAL A 2 24.94 -33.97 53.06
C VAL A 2 25.38 -35.01 52.04
N LEU A 3 25.32 -36.29 52.39
CA LEU A 3 25.58 -37.41 51.49
C LEU A 3 24.28 -37.77 50.75
N TYR A 4 24.33 -37.79 49.41
CA TYR A 4 23.23 -38.17 48.54
C TYR A 4 23.46 -39.59 48.03
N GLU A 5 22.66 -40.53 48.51
CA GLU A 5 22.72 -41.95 48.14
C GLU A 5 21.50 -42.33 47.31
N CYS A 6 21.73 -43.10 46.25
CA CYS A 6 20.65 -43.63 45.43
C CYS A 6 20.12 -44.92 46.06
N THR A 7 18.80 -45.04 46.22
CA THR A 7 18.16 -46.24 46.76
C THR A 7 18.08 -47.40 45.76
N ASN A 8 18.22 -47.11 44.46
CA ASN A 8 17.99 -48.06 43.38
C ASN A 8 19.29 -48.54 42.73
N CYS A 9 20.44 -47.99 43.13
CA CYS A 9 21.76 -48.47 42.72
C CYS A 9 22.82 -48.01 43.74
N ASN A 10 24.01 -48.60 43.70
CA ASN A 10 25.08 -48.30 44.67
C ASN A 10 25.82 -46.97 44.39
N PHE A 11 25.12 -45.93 43.92
CA PHE A 11 25.72 -44.62 43.66
C PHE A 11 25.54 -43.66 44.85
N SER A 12 26.63 -43.07 45.33
CA SER A 12 26.60 -42.02 46.36
C SER A 12 27.51 -40.85 46.02
N THR A 13 27.12 -39.64 46.42
CA THR A 13 27.91 -38.43 46.20
C THR A 13 27.61 -37.35 47.24
N LEU A 14 28.58 -36.51 47.57
CA LEU A 14 28.38 -35.34 48.44
C LEU A 14 27.85 -34.12 47.67
N ILE A 15 27.72 -34.22 46.34
CA ILE A 15 27.40 -33.09 45.45
C ILE A 15 26.01 -33.31 44.81
N LYS A 16 25.05 -32.46 45.18
CA LYS A 16 23.66 -32.53 44.71
C LYS A 16 23.53 -32.53 43.18
N CYS A 17 24.32 -31.74 42.46
CA CYS A 17 24.24 -31.68 41.00
C CYS A 17 24.65 -33.01 40.32
N HIS A 18 25.60 -33.73 40.89
CA HIS A 18 26.02 -35.04 40.39
C HIS A 18 24.95 -36.11 40.65
N TYR A 19 24.29 -36.05 41.80
CA TYR A 19 23.15 -36.92 42.12
C TYR A 19 22.00 -36.70 41.13
N ILE A 20 21.61 -35.44 40.88
CA ILE A 20 20.56 -35.11 39.91
C ILE A 20 20.91 -35.59 38.50
N ARG A 21 22.18 -35.44 38.08
CA ARG A 21 22.63 -35.92 36.77
C ARG A 21 22.58 -37.44 36.67
N HIS A 22 23.00 -38.15 37.72
CA HIS A 22 22.95 -39.61 37.80
C HIS A 22 21.52 -40.14 37.61
N SER A 23 20.54 -39.57 38.32
CA SER A 23 19.13 -39.98 38.23
C SER A 23 18.50 -39.79 36.84
N ARG A 24 19.13 -39.00 35.97
CA ARG A 24 18.68 -38.73 34.60
C ARG A 24 19.41 -39.54 33.53
N THR A 25 20.35 -40.41 33.92
CA THR A 25 21.08 -41.23 32.95
C THR A 25 20.21 -42.39 32.47
N ASN A 26 20.30 -42.71 31.17
CA ASN A 26 19.58 -43.86 30.61
C ASN A 26 19.91 -45.17 31.34
N LYS A 27 21.18 -45.37 31.75
CA LYS A 27 21.57 -46.52 32.58
C LYS A 27 20.80 -46.61 33.90
N HIS A 28 20.52 -45.50 34.55
CA HIS A 28 19.74 -45.47 35.79
C HIS A 28 18.24 -45.72 35.53
N LEU A 29 17.70 -45.16 34.45
CA LEU A 29 16.32 -45.37 34.01
C LEU A 29 16.07 -46.83 33.58
N ASP A 30 17.04 -47.48 32.94
CA ASP A 30 16.99 -48.89 32.55
C ASP A 30 16.98 -49.81 33.78
N THR A 31 17.74 -49.45 34.83
CA THR A 31 17.79 -50.21 36.10
C THR A 31 16.46 -50.13 36.86
N LEU A 32 15.65 -49.09 36.63
CA LEU A 32 14.32 -48.92 37.22
C LEU A 32 13.21 -49.74 36.54
N ASN A 33 13.53 -50.61 35.56
CA ASN A 33 12.53 -51.39 34.79
C ASN A 33 11.39 -50.53 34.22
N LEU A 34 11.65 -49.25 33.93
CA LEU A 34 10.76 -48.42 33.12
C LEU A 34 11.00 -48.78 31.65
N SER A 35 10.71 -50.03 31.28
CA SER A 35 10.86 -50.53 29.91
C SER A 35 9.94 -49.76 28.97
N ILE A 36 10.55 -48.99 28.08
CA ILE A 36 9.93 -48.19 27.03
C ILE A 36 9.33 -49.11 25.94
N ASP A 37 8.09 -48.82 25.59
CA ASP A 37 7.33 -49.14 24.37
C ASP A 37 7.20 -50.61 23.92
N LYS A 38 6.03 -51.19 24.23
CA LYS A 38 5.41 -52.14 23.31
C LYS A 38 5.14 -51.39 22.00
N ASN A 39 5.56 -51.95 20.87
CA ASN A 39 5.30 -51.46 19.50
C ASN A 39 3.79 -51.56 19.17
N VAL A 40 2.95 -50.90 19.95
CA VAL A 40 1.50 -50.98 19.90
C VAL A 40 0.97 -49.68 19.36
N CYS A 41 0.12 -49.75 18.34
CA CYS A 41 -0.55 -48.57 17.85
C CYS A 41 -1.52 -48.02 18.90
N LYS A 42 -1.29 -46.79 19.36
CA LYS A 42 -2.11 -46.09 20.37
C LYS A 42 -3.59 -45.90 20.00
N TYR A 43 -3.97 -46.07 18.74
CA TYR A 43 -5.33 -45.84 18.22
C TYR A 43 -6.17 -47.09 18.03
N CYS A 44 -5.52 -48.21 17.71
CA CYS A 44 -6.21 -49.46 17.39
C CYS A 44 -5.64 -50.66 18.15
N ASN A 45 -4.70 -50.41 19.06
CA ASN A 45 -3.99 -51.37 19.90
C ASN A 45 -3.39 -52.56 19.16
N LYS A 46 -3.10 -52.42 17.86
CA LYS A 46 -2.38 -53.45 17.09
C LYS A 46 -0.92 -53.51 17.51
N GLU A 47 -0.45 -54.72 17.78
CA GLU A 47 0.96 -55.01 18.05
C GLU A 47 1.76 -55.17 16.75
N PHE A 48 2.96 -54.59 16.73
CA PHE A 48 3.87 -54.64 15.61
C PHE A 48 5.21 -55.21 16.04
N LYS A 49 5.87 -55.94 15.14
CA LYS A 49 7.20 -56.50 15.40
C LYS A 49 8.28 -55.41 15.54
N HIS A 50 8.10 -54.28 14.86
CA HIS A 50 9.06 -53.18 14.82
C HIS A 50 8.35 -51.82 14.93
N MET A 51 9.01 -50.87 15.60
CA MET A 51 8.53 -49.49 15.81
C MET A 51 8.23 -48.78 14.49
N GLN A 52 9.08 -48.96 13.48
CA GLN A 52 8.91 -48.38 12.14
C GLN A 52 7.64 -48.88 11.44
N SER A 53 7.29 -50.15 11.63
CA SER A 53 6.06 -50.74 11.09
C SER A 53 4.82 -50.16 11.78
N MET A 54 4.89 -49.95 13.09
CA MET A 54 3.85 -49.26 13.86
C MET A 54 3.67 -47.81 13.38
N TYR A 55 4.75 -47.06 13.17
CA TYR A 55 4.67 -45.68 12.66
C TYR A 55 4.07 -45.59 11.26
N ARG A 56 4.50 -46.47 10.33
CA ARG A 56 3.87 -46.53 8.99
C ARG A 56 2.39 -46.89 9.08
N HIS A 57 2.03 -47.78 10.00
CA HIS A 57 0.65 -48.14 10.22
C HIS A 57 -0.18 -46.92 10.65
N ILE A 58 0.27 -46.20 11.69
CA ILE A 58 -0.37 -44.98 12.20
C ILE A 58 -0.56 -43.96 11.07
N LYS A 59 0.51 -43.69 10.30
CA LYS A 59 0.52 -42.64 9.28
C LYS A 59 -0.33 -42.93 8.04
N TYR A 60 -0.35 -44.17 7.55
CA TYR A 60 -0.91 -44.46 6.21
C TYR A 60 -2.11 -45.40 6.20
N THR A 61 -2.34 -46.16 7.27
CA THR A 61 -3.30 -47.28 7.20
C THR A 61 -4.23 -47.38 8.42
N CYS A 62 -3.98 -46.61 9.49
CA CYS A 62 -4.77 -46.67 10.69
C CYS A 62 -6.11 -45.95 10.50
N LYS A 63 -7.19 -46.73 10.33
CA LYS A 63 -8.55 -46.20 10.14
C LYS A 63 -9.06 -45.34 11.29
N GLN A 64 -8.48 -45.49 12.49
CA GLN A 64 -8.83 -44.75 13.71
C GLN A 64 -7.94 -43.52 13.93
N ASN A 65 -6.98 -43.24 13.03
CA ASN A 65 -6.09 -42.08 13.08
C ASN A 65 -6.55 -40.91 12.20
N LYS A 66 -7.83 -40.88 11.79
CA LYS A 66 -8.32 -39.94 10.77
C LYS A 66 -8.31 -38.47 11.20
N ASP A 67 -8.21 -38.20 12.51
CA ASP A 67 -8.36 -36.84 13.07
C ASP A 67 -7.14 -36.33 13.85
N GLU A 68 -6.05 -37.11 14.01
CA GLU A 68 -4.87 -36.61 14.74
C GLU A 68 -4.16 -35.50 13.97
N ASP A 69 -3.95 -35.68 12.66
CA ASP A 69 -3.28 -34.69 11.81
C ASP A 69 -4.04 -33.35 11.82
N VAL A 70 -5.38 -33.39 11.84
CA VAL A 70 -6.23 -32.20 11.92
C VAL A 70 -6.13 -31.56 13.32
N LYS A 71 -6.13 -32.35 14.39
CA LYS A 71 -5.97 -31.84 15.76
C LYS A 71 -4.60 -31.20 15.99
N GLU A 72 -3.53 -31.78 15.45
CA GLU A 72 -2.19 -31.21 15.53
C GLU A 72 -2.08 -29.94 14.68
N LEU A 73 -2.72 -29.90 13.51
CA LEU A 73 -2.81 -28.67 12.70
C LEU A 73 -3.52 -27.54 13.45
N VAL A 74 -4.66 -27.83 14.10
CA VAL A 74 -5.39 -26.85 14.94
C VAL A 74 -4.52 -26.37 16.09
N ARG A 75 -3.78 -27.27 16.74
CA ARG A 75 -2.86 -26.90 17.83
C ARG A 75 -1.73 -25.98 17.34
N LEU A 76 -1.11 -26.29 16.21
CA LEU A 76 -0.07 -25.46 15.59
C LEU A 76 -0.62 -24.09 15.16
N MET A 77 -1.85 -24.06 14.66
CA MET A 77 -2.53 -22.82 14.27
C MET A 77 -2.81 -21.93 15.49
N ASN A 78 -3.29 -22.49 16.60
CA ASN A 78 -3.48 -21.75 17.85
C ASN A 78 -2.15 -21.21 18.41
N LEU A 79 -1.08 -22.00 18.37
CA LEU A 79 0.25 -21.53 18.80
C LEU A 79 0.74 -20.36 17.93
N ARG A 80 0.48 -20.41 16.62
CA ARG A 80 0.83 -19.32 15.70
C ARG A 80 -0.01 -18.07 15.96
N LEU A 81 -1.29 -18.21 16.31
CA LEU A 81 -2.15 -17.08 16.71
C LEU A 81 -1.63 -16.43 17.99
N GLU A 82 -1.27 -17.20 19.01
CA GLU A 82 -0.68 -16.65 20.25
C GLU A 82 0.64 -15.91 20.00
N GLN A 83 1.47 -16.40 19.10
CA GLN A 83 2.70 -15.70 18.70
C GLN A 83 2.38 -14.38 17.99
N LYS A 84 1.38 -14.39 17.10
CA LYS A 84 0.93 -13.19 16.39
C LYS A 84 0.33 -12.15 17.34
N ASP A 85 -0.44 -12.57 18.34
CA ASP A 85 -1.00 -11.66 19.34
C ASP A 85 0.11 -10.97 20.16
N LYS A 86 1.17 -11.71 20.53
CA LYS A 86 2.34 -11.13 21.21
C LYS A 86 3.12 -10.15 20.33
N GLU A 87 3.29 -10.44 19.04
CA GLU A 87 3.89 -9.50 18.08
C GLU A 87 3.04 -8.23 17.96
N LEU A 88 1.72 -8.37 17.93
CA LEU A 88 0.77 -7.26 17.79
C LEU A 88 0.78 -6.36 19.02
N GLU A 89 0.85 -6.93 20.24
CA GLU A 89 1.04 -6.17 21.47
C GLU A 89 2.38 -5.42 21.51
N LEU A 90 3.46 -6.03 21.01
CA LEU A 90 4.77 -5.39 20.95
C LEU A 90 4.74 -4.20 19.97
N HIS A 91 4.14 -4.38 18.80
CA HIS A 91 3.97 -3.30 17.82
C HIS A 91 3.12 -2.15 18.35
N LYS A 92 2.02 -2.44 19.07
CA LYS A 92 1.21 -1.40 19.72
C LYS A 92 2.04 -0.57 20.71
N LYS A 93 2.85 -1.23 21.56
CA LYS A 93 3.74 -0.53 22.50
C LYS A 93 4.77 0.34 21.78
N GLN A 94 5.29 -0.11 20.64
CA GLN A 94 6.22 0.68 19.82
C GLN A 94 5.54 1.92 19.24
N ILE A 95 4.32 1.78 18.70
CA ILE A 95 3.53 2.90 18.19
C ILE A 95 3.28 3.93 19.29
N ASP A 96 2.81 3.51 20.48
CA ASP A 96 2.59 4.41 21.62
C ASP A 96 3.87 5.18 22.01
N THR A 97 5.04 4.53 21.94
CA THR A 97 6.31 5.18 22.24
C THR A 97 6.72 6.19 21.17
N GLN A 98 6.44 5.90 19.90
CA GLN A 98 6.70 6.79 18.77
C GLN A 98 5.77 8.01 18.82
N GLU A 99 4.48 7.81 19.10
CA GLU A 99 3.50 8.90 19.26
C GLU A 99 3.93 9.88 20.36
N LYS A 100 4.36 9.38 21.52
CA LYS A 100 4.89 10.22 22.62
C LYS A 100 6.17 10.97 22.24
N GLN A 101 7.00 10.41 21.37
CA GLN A 101 8.19 11.10 20.85
C GLN A 101 7.79 12.21 19.87
N ILE A 102 6.79 11.95 19.01
CA ILE A 102 6.23 12.94 18.08
C ILE A 102 5.61 14.11 18.85
N GLU A 103 4.81 13.87 19.90
CA GLU A 103 4.25 14.94 20.74
C GLU A 103 5.34 15.81 21.38
N LYS A 104 6.42 15.19 21.87
CA LYS A 104 7.56 15.92 22.44
C LYS A 104 8.31 16.76 21.40
N LEU A 105 8.41 16.29 20.16
CA LEU A 105 9.01 17.05 19.06
C LEU A 105 8.08 18.18 18.60
N MET A 106 6.79 17.93 18.49
CA MET A 106 5.75 18.93 18.17
C MET A 106 5.73 20.08 19.20
N GLY A 107 5.80 19.76 20.50
CA GLY A 107 5.89 20.77 21.55
C GLY A 107 7.18 21.62 21.48
N LYS A 108 8.29 21.06 20.99
CA LYS A 108 9.54 21.80 20.75
C LYS A 108 9.50 22.66 19.47
N LEU A 109 8.62 22.35 18.53
CA LEU A 109 8.41 23.13 17.30
C LEU A 109 7.47 24.33 17.50
N GLN A 110 6.79 24.45 18.66
CA GLN A 110 6.02 25.65 19.03
C GLN A 110 6.91 26.83 19.45
N ILE A 111 7.96 27.13 18.66
CA ILE A 111 8.76 28.34 18.78
C ILE A 111 8.18 29.37 17.80
N ASN A 112 7.55 30.42 18.35
CA ASN A 112 7.19 31.70 17.72
C ASN A 112 7.08 31.74 16.19
N ILE A 113 5.90 31.39 15.67
CA ILE A 113 5.54 31.62 14.27
C ILE A 113 5.12 33.09 14.12
N HIS A 114 6.09 33.97 13.90
CA HIS A 114 5.90 35.28 13.26
C HIS A 114 6.66 35.34 11.91
N GLY A 115 6.91 34.19 11.30
CA GLY A 115 7.51 34.08 9.96
C GLY A 115 6.66 33.16 9.09
N ASN A 116 6.35 33.64 7.88
CA ASN A 116 5.56 32.99 6.83
C ASN A 116 5.54 31.45 6.90
N VAL A 117 4.34 30.89 7.00
CA VAL A 117 4.11 29.47 6.76
C VAL A 117 4.43 29.21 5.29
N ILE A 118 5.63 28.70 5.02
CA ILE A 118 5.95 28.07 3.74
C ILE A 118 5.18 26.75 3.74
N GLN A 119 4.00 26.74 3.13
CA GLN A 119 3.32 25.49 2.80
C GLN A 119 4.18 24.79 1.74
N ASN A 120 4.89 23.71 2.10
CA ASN A 120 5.55 22.84 1.14
C ASN A 120 4.47 22.07 0.37
N ILE A 121 3.91 22.68 -0.66
CA ILE A 121 2.94 22.05 -1.56
C ILE A 121 3.68 20.98 -2.36
N GLN A 122 3.32 19.71 -2.18
CA GLN A 122 3.83 18.63 -3.01
C GLN A 122 3.02 18.55 -4.30
N LEU A 123 3.67 18.87 -5.42
CA LEU A 123 3.06 18.75 -6.75
C LEU A 123 2.84 17.27 -7.11
N LEU A 124 1.71 16.98 -7.76
CA LEU A 124 1.41 15.68 -8.34
C LEU A 124 2.03 15.56 -9.74
N PRO A 125 2.59 14.39 -10.10
CA PRO A 125 2.97 14.12 -11.49
C PRO A 125 1.81 14.33 -12.46
N TYR A 126 2.07 14.81 -13.69
CA TYR A 126 1.01 15.04 -14.70
C TYR A 126 0.12 13.81 -14.93
N LYS A 127 0.70 12.61 -14.91
CA LYS A 127 -0.04 11.34 -15.09
C LYS A 127 -0.93 10.97 -13.91
N GLU A 128 -0.66 11.53 -12.73
CA GLU A 128 -1.38 11.30 -11.49
C GLU A 128 -2.20 12.53 -11.08
N THR A 129 -2.49 13.43 -12.04
CA THR A 129 -3.30 14.62 -11.79
C THR A 129 -4.66 14.23 -11.21
N ASP A 130 -5.04 14.88 -10.11
CA ASP A 130 -6.32 14.64 -9.44
C ASP A 130 -7.46 15.29 -10.24
N TYR A 131 -8.43 14.49 -10.68
CA TYR A 131 -9.64 14.95 -11.37
C TYR A 131 -10.88 14.97 -10.45
N SER A 132 -10.74 14.56 -9.18
CA SER A 132 -11.88 14.38 -8.26
C SER A 132 -12.57 15.68 -7.85
N HIS A 133 -11.88 16.82 -7.98
CA HIS A 133 -12.45 18.13 -7.68
C HIS A 133 -13.38 18.67 -8.77
N LEU A 134 -13.40 18.05 -9.95
CA LEU A 134 -14.24 18.51 -11.05
C LEU A 134 -15.70 18.15 -10.79
N THR A 135 -16.56 19.16 -10.81
CA THR A 135 -18.01 18.99 -10.64
C THR A 135 -18.71 18.95 -11.99
N GLU A 136 -19.91 18.37 -12.05
CA GLU A 136 -20.77 18.39 -13.25
C GLU A 136 -20.90 19.82 -13.83
N LYS A 137 -20.99 20.84 -12.97
CA LYS A 137 -21.09 22.25 -13.38
C LYS A 137 -19.86 22.73 -14.15
N ASP A 138 -18.66 22.23 -13.81
CA ASP A 138 -17.42 22.59 -14.49
C ASP A 138 -17.39 22.01 -15.91
N TYR A 139 -17.80 20.75 -16.07
CA TYR A 139 -17.92 20.10 -17.38
C TYR A 139 -18.98 20.78 -18.27
N VAL A 140 -20.17 21.02 -17.72
CA VAL A 140 -21.24 21.75 -18.42
C VAL A 140 -20.76 23.15 -18.82
N GLY A 141 -20.04 23.83 -17.92
CA GLY A 141 -19.46 25.15 -18.17
C GLY A 141 -18.42 25.15 -19.29
N ALA A 142 -17.58 24.12 -19.35
CA ALA A 142 -16.59 23.94 -20.42
C ALA A 142 -17.26 23.69 -21.78
N ILE A 143 -18.18 22.72 -21.86
CA ILE A 143 -18.83 22.34 -23.12
C ILE A 143 -19.70 23.47 -23.67
N LYS A 144 -20.33 24.28 -22.80
CA LYS A 144 -21.08 25.48 -23.21
C LYS A 144 -20.22 26.50 -23.97
N ARG A 145 -18.90 26.49 -23.79
CA ARG A 145 -17.96 27.40 -24.48
C ARG A 145 -17.50 26.88 -25.85
N VAL A 146 -18.01 25.73 -26.31
CA VAL A 146 -17.76 25.14 -27.64
C VAL A 146 -16.26 25.09 -27.94
N ASN A 147 -15.74 26.03 -28.73
CA ASN A 147 -14.34 26.11 -29.17
C ASN A 147 -13.33 26.22 -28.01
N PHE A 148 -13.71 26.77 -26.85
CA PHE A 148 -12.82 26.94 -25.70
C PHE A 148 -13.02 25.90 -24.60
N CYS A 149 -13.70 24.78 -24.88
CA CYS A 149 -13.98 23.74 -23.89
C CYS A 149 -12.69 23.17 -23.27
N VAL A 150 -11.72 22.78 -24.12
CA VAL A 150 -10.43 22.23 -23.70
C VAL A 150 -9.59 23.27 -22.93
N ARG A 151 -9.57 24.52 -23.39
CA ARG A 151 -8.89 25.61 -22.67
C ARG A 151 -9.44 25.75 -21.24
N HIS A 152 -10.76 25.74 -21.11
CA HIS A 152 -11.42 25.95 -19.82
C HIS A 152 -11.19 24.77 -18.86
N ILE A 153 -11.21 23.54 -19.36
CA ILE A 153 -10.97 22.37 -18.51
C ILE A 153 -9.50 22.30 -18.05
N ILE A 154 -8.54 22.61 -18.93
CA ILE A 154 -7.11 22.71 -18.55
C ILE A 154 -6.91 23.75 -17.45
N GLU A 155 -7.55 24.92 -17.58
CA GLU A 155 -7.52 25.97 -16.57
C GLU A 155 -8.07 25.49 -15.22
N LYS A 156 -9.17 24.73 -15.22
CA LYS A 156 -9.80 24.21 -14.00
C LYS A 156 -9.05 23.05 -13.35
N ILE A 157 -8.32 22.27 -14.15
CA ILE A 157 -7.54 21.13 -13.65
C ILE A 157 -6.20 21.61 -13.12
N HIS A 158 -5.42 22.31 -13.95
CA HIS A 158 -4.02 22.60 -13.69
C HIS A 158 -3.77 24.00 -13.09
N PHE A 159 -4.76 24.88 -13.06
CA PHE A 159 -4.61 26.24 -12.52
C PHE A 159 -5.70 26.60 -11.53
N ASN A 160 -5.97 25.68 -10.60
CA ASN A 160 -6.94 25.86 -9.54
C ASN A 160 -6.24 26.20 -8.20
N PRO A 161 -6.41 27.42 -7.65
CA PRO A 161 -5.84 27.81 -6.36
C PRO A 161 -6.24 26.91 -5.19
N SER A 162 -7.40 26.25 -5.27
CA SER A 162 -7.86 25.32 -4.24
C SER A 162 -7.18 23.94 -4.30
N LYS A 163 -6.50 23.64 -5.40
CA LYS A 163 -5.79 22.38 -5.66
C LYS A 163 -4.42 22.67 -6.26
N PRO A 164 -3.52 23.30 -5.47
CA PRO A 164 -2.20 23.69 -5.96
C PRO A 164 -1.33 22.47 -6.32
N GLU A 165 -1.65 21.28 -5.81
CA GLU A 165 -0.95 20.02 -6.14
C GLU A 165 -1.05 19.67 -7.63
N ASN A 166 -2.15 20.08 -8.29
CA ASN A 166 -2.37 19.84 -9.72
C ASN A 166 -1.70 20.88 -10.64
N MET A 167 -1.01 21.89 -10.08
CA MET A 167 -0.32 22.92 -10.86
C MET A 167 1.03 22.41 -11.40
N ASN A 168 0.94 21.36 -12.22
CA ASN A 168 2.05 20.52 -12.64
C ASN A 168 2.47 20.74 -14.11
N ILE A 169 1.96 21.79 -14.76
CA ILE A 169 2.32 22.19 -16.13
C ILE A 169 2.45 23.72 -16.24
N TYR A 170 3.45 24.21 -16.99
CA TYR A 170 3.53 25.62 -17.38
C TYR A 170 4.49 25.84 -18.57
N ILE A 171 4.46 27.05 -19.15
CA ILE A 171 5.44 27.48 -20.16
C ILE A 171 6.36 28.53 -19.55
N SER A 172 7.67 28.28 -19.54
CA SER A 172 8.68 29.19 -18.99
C SER A 172 8.90 30.42 -19.88
N ASN A 173 8.93 30.23 -21.20
CA ASN A 173 9.20 31.26 -22.20
C ASN A 173 8.42 31.00 -23.51
N LEU A 174 7.69 32.03 -23.99
CA LEU A 174 6.90 31.95 -25.23
C LEU A 174 7.76 31.69 -26.49
N LYS A 175 8.98 32.22 -26.54
CA LYS A 175 9.92 32.04 -27.67
C LYS A 175 10.51 30.64 -27.73
N ASP A 176 10.54 29.94 -26.59
CA ASP A 176 11.17 28.64 -26.50
C ASP A 176 10.27 27.56 -27.12
N LYS A 177 10.84 26.46 -27.60
CA LYS A 177 10.07 25.35 -28.21
C LYS A 177 9.56 24.35 -27.17
N TYR A 178 9.80 24.62 -25.90
CA TYR A 178 9.57 23.67 -24.81
C TYR A 178 8.54 24.17 -23.78
N MET A 179 7.93 23.22 -23.09
CA MET A 179 7.03 23.40 -21.95
C MET A 179 7.57 22.59 -20.76
N MET A 180 7.21 23.02 -19.55
CA MET A 180 7.58 22.34 -18.31
C MET A 180 6.42 21.45 -17.86
N MET A 181 6.72 20.19 -17.58
CA MET A 181 5.77 19.22 -17.05
C MET A 181 6.39 18.51 -15.85
N TYR A 182 5.66 18.41 -14.76
CA TYR A 182 6.14 17.73 -13.56
C TYR A 182 5.91 16.22 -13.67
N GLU A 183 7.00 15.44 -13.65
CA GLU A 183 6.97 13.98 -13.69
C GLU A 183 7.99 13.40 -12.72
N GLY A 184 7.64 12.35 -11.97
CA GLY A 184 8.59 11.63 -11.12
C GLY A 184 9.26 12.49 -10.04
N GLY A 185 8.58 13.56 -9.58
CA GLY A 185 9.10 14.46 -8.55
C GLY A 185 10.01 15.58 -9.06
N ASN A 186 10.17 15.74 -10.38
CA ASN A 186 10.98 16.80 -10.98
C ASN A 186 10.27 17.48 -12.16
N TRP A 187 10.64 18.74 -12.42
CA TRP A 187 10.21 19.47 -13.63
C TRP A 187 11.00 18.98 -14.85
N ASN A 188 10.30 18.40 -15.81
CA ASN A 188 10.85 17.93 -17.08
C ASN A 188 10.51 18.88 -18.22
N ILE A 189 11.49 19.14 -19.07
CA ILE A 189 11.35 19.92 -20.29
C ILE A 189 10.79 19.01 -21.40
N LYS A 190 9.65 19.39 -21.96
CA LYS A 190 8.94 18.67 -23.01
C LYS A 190 8.75 19.56 -24.23
N ASN A 191 8.68 19.00 -25.43
CA ASN A 191 8.47 19.80 -26.64
C ASN A 191 7.02 20.31 -26.68
N LYS A 192 6.80 21.48 -27.31
CA LYS A 192 5.46 22.02 -27.57
C LYS A 192 4.55 21.07 -28.36
N THR A 193 5.07 20.05 -29.04
CA THR A 193 4.25 18.96 -29.61
C THR A 193 3.44 18.21 -28.55
N GLU A 194 3.90 18.16 -27.30
CA GLU A 194 3.14 17.58 -26.19
C GLU A 194 1.89 18.41 -25.83
N LEU A 195 1.79 19.66 -26.31
CA LEU A 195 0.57 20.43 -26.18
C LEU A 195 -0.58 19.80 -26.98
N ASP A 196 -0.27 19.16 -28.11
CA ASP A 196 -1.27 18.46 -28.91
C ASP A 196 -1.79 17.23 -28.16
N ASN A 197 -0.89 16.47 -27.53
CA ASN A 197 -1.26 15.35 -26.66
C ASN A 197 -2.10 15.81 -25.46
N LEU A 198 -1.69 16.90 -24.80
CA LEU A 198 -2.46 17.50 -23.69
C LEU A 198 -3.87 17.91 -24.15
N TYR A 199 -3.98 18.42 -25.38
CA TYR A 199 -5.26 18.82 -25.95
C TYR A 199 -6.16 17.61 -26.18
N ASP A 200 -5.63 16.57 -26.84
CA ASP A 200 -6.35 15.34 -27.16
C ASP A 200 -6.76 14.57 -25.89
N ASP A 201 -5.88 14.48 -24.88
CA ASP A 201 -6.18 13.88 -23.58
C ASP A 201 -7.41 14.52 -22.91
N LYS A 202 -7.48 15.85 -22.96
CA LYS A 202 -8.55 16.63 -22.30
C LYS A 202 -9.83 16.65 -23.12
N GLU A 203 -9.73 16.54 -24.44
CA GLU A 203 -10.86 16.31 -25.32
C GLU A 203 -11.51 14.95 -25.05
N MET A 204 -10.70 13.89 -24.98
CA MET A 204 -11.18 12.54 -24.63
C MET A 204 -11.86 12.49 -23.26
N LEU A 205 -11.32 13.23 -22.28
CA LEU A 205 -11.94 13.37 -20.95
C LEU A 205 -13.32 14.05 -21.01
N LEU A 206 -13.49 15.06 -21.87
CA LEU A 206 -14.79 15.72 -22.06
C LEU A 206 -15.79 14.80 -22.79
N GLU A 207 -15.31 14.03 -23.77
CA GLU A 207 -16.12 13.07 -24.53
C GLU A 207 -16.64 11.93 -23.63
N ASP A 208 -15.76 11.29 -22.85
CA ASP A 208 -16.13 10.23 -21.90
C ASP A 208 -17.14 10.73 -20.84
N TRP A 209 -16.99 11.96 -20.37
CA TRP A 209 -17.97 12.57 -19.47
C TRP A 209 -19.32 12.83 -20.15
N LEU A 210 -19.30 13.32 -21.39
CA LEU A 210 -20.50 13.60 -22.17
C LEU A 210 -21.28 12.31 -22.47
N ASP A 211 -20.59 11.22 -22.80
CA ASP A 211 -21.21 9.91 -23.06
C ASP A 211 -21.92 9.34 -21.83
N LYS A 212 -21.34 9.52 -20.63
CA LYS A 212 -21.93 9.09 -19.36
C LYS A 212 -23.16 9.92 -18.98
N GLU A 213 -23.12 11.23 -19.22
CA GLU A 213 -24.15 12.18 -18.80
C GLU A 213 -25.11 12.60 -19.94
N GLN A 214 -25.05 11.91 -21.09
CA GLN A 214 -25.80 12.22 -22.32
C GLN A 214 -27.31 12.37 -22.09
N HIS A 215 -27.87 11.64 -21.11
CA HIS A 215 -29.30 11.64 -20.82
C HIS A 215 -29.77 12.89 -20.09
N LYS A 216 -28.88 13.61 -19.37
CA LYS A 216 -29.25 14.81 -18.62
C LYS A 216 -29.23 16.08 -19.47
N TYR A 217 -28.41 16.12 -20.53
CA TYR A 217 -28.16 17.36 -21.29
C TYR A 217 -28.01 17.12 -22.81
N PRO A 218 -29.11 16.88 -23.55
CA PRO A 218 -29.05 16.70 -25.01
C PRO A 218 -28.47 17.92 -25.76
N GLU A 219 -28.69 19.14 -25.26
CA GLU A 219 -28.15 20.38 -25.85
C GLU A 219 -26.62 20.47 -25.80
N LEU A 220 -25.95 19.77 -24.87
CA LEU A 220 -24.50 19.79 -24.77
C LEU A 220 -23.84 18.96 -25.87
N LYS A 221 -24.53 17.89 -26.31
CA LYS A 221 -24.06 17.06 -27.42
C LYS A 221 -23.98 17.85 -28.71
N GLU A 222 -25.03 18.59 -29.04
CA GLU A 222 -25.06 19.45 -30.23
C GLU A 222 -23.94 20.50 -30.21
N LYS A 223 -23.63 21.05 -29.03
CA LYS A 223 -22.51 22.00 -28.86
C LYS A 223 -21.15 21.33 -29.00
N PHE A 224 -20.99 20.11 -28.52
CA PHE A 224 -19.76 19.35 -28.67
C PHE A 224 -19.55 18.91 -30.13
N GLU A 225 -20.60 18.47 -30.82
CA GLU A 225 -20.56 18.19 -32.27
C GLU A 225 -20.20 19.45 -33.07
N ARG A 226 -20.74 20.62 -32.69
CA ARG A 226 -20.34 21.89 -33.29
C ARG A 226 -18.86 22.22 -33.05
N TYR A 227 -18.33 21.87 -31.89
CA TYR A 227 -16.89 21.99 -31.59
C TYR A 227 -16.06 21.09 -32.51
N ILE A 228 -16.43 19.81 -32.67
CA ILE A 228 -15.76 18.87 -33.59
C ILE A 228 -15.79 19.40 -35.03
N ASN A 229 -16.95 19.88 -35.50
CA ASN A 229 -17.09 20.45 -36.83
C ASN A 229 -16.25 21.73 -37.04
N ASN A 230 -16.03 22.51 -35.98
CA ASN A 230 -15.15 23.69 -36.05
C ASN A 230 -13.67 23.30 -35.99
N LYS A 231 -13.32 22.19 -35.34
CA LYS A 231 -11.94 21.66 -35.27
C LYS A 231 -11.43 21.26 -36.65
N GLU A 232 -12.29 20.76 -37.54
CA GLU A 232 -11.93 20.46 -38.93
C GLU A 232 -11.50 21.70 -39.74
N LYS A 233 -11.84 22.91 -39.27
CA LYS A 233 -11.32 24.18 -39.82
C LYS A 233 -10.06 24.60 -39.05
N ASP A 234 -8.91 24.16 -39.55
CA ASP A 234 -7.56 24.29 -38.96
C ASP A 234 -7.24 25.67 -38.34
N ASP A 235 -7.71 26.77 -38.96
CA ASP A 235 -7.50 28.14 -38.44
C ASP A 235 -8.03 28.34 -37.02
N THR A 236 -9.18 27.76 -36.68
CA THR A 236 -9.80 27.93 -35.36
C THR A 236 -9.01 27.18 -34.29
N LEU A 237 -8.52 25.98 -34.63
CA LEU A 237 -7.74 25.14 -33.74
C LEU A 237 -6.41 25.80 -33.37
N ASN A 238 -5.72 26.37 -34.35
CA ASN A 238 -4.46 27.07 -34.12
C ASN A 238 -4.62 28.28 -33.20
N MET A 239 -5.70 29.06 -33.37
CA MET A 239 -6.01 30.17 -32.46
C MET A 239 -6.24 29.70 -31.02
N ILE A 240 -6.97 28.59 -30.82
CA ILE A 240 -7.22 28.03 -29.49
C ILE A 240 -5.92 27.50 -28.87
N LYS A 241 -5.08 26.82 -29.64
CA LYS A 241 -3.78 26.31 -29.17
C LYS A 241 -2.87 27.45 -28.72
N ASP A 242 -2.79 28.53 -29.49
CA ASP A 242 -2.00 29.69 -29.11
C ASP A 242 -2.54 30.40 -27.86
N ASP A 243 -3.86 30.41 -27.71
CA ASP A 243 -4.53 30.95 -26.54
C ASP A 243 -4.34 30.09 -25.28
N ILE A 244 -4.26 28.76 -25.41
CA ILE A 244 -3.80 27.86 -24.34
C ILE A 244 -2.33 28.14 -24.00
N LYS A 245 -1.44 28.29 -24.99
CA LYS A 245 -0.03 28.63 -24.73
C LYS A 245 0.11 29.93 -23.94
N MET A 246 -0.62 30.97 -24.33
CA MET A 246 -0.63 32.24 -23.58
C MET A 246 -1.14 32.05 -22.15
N MET A 247 -2.16 31.22 -21.95
CA MET A 247 -2.69 30.92 -20.61
C MET A 247 -1.66 30.18 -19.74
N LEU A 248 -0.99 29.16 -20.28
CA LEU A 248 0.07 28.41 -19.59
C LEU A 248 1.26 29.30 -19.18
N TYR A 249 1.58 30.30 -20.00
CA TYR A 249 2.63 31.27 -19.69
C TYR A 249 2.17 32.29 -18.65
N ASN A 250 1.00 32.89 -18.82
CA ASN A 250 0.51 33.95 -17.93
C ASN A 250 0.23 33.43 -16.51
N LYS A 251 -0.18 32.18 -16.38
CA LYS A 251 -0.51 31.58 -15.08
C LYS A 251 0.68 30.94 -14.37
N LYS A 252 1.90 31.00 -14.93
CA LYS A 252 3.11 30.51 -14.25
C LYS A 252 3.38 31.22 -12.92
N CYS A 253 2.92 32.47 -12.76
CA CYS A 253 3.03 33.22 -11.50
C CYS A 253 2.28 32.53 -10.34
N LEU A 254 1.34 31.61 -10.63
CA LEU A 254 0.68 30.82 -9.59
C LEU A 254 1.54 29.65 -9.10
N ILE A 255 2.58 29.28 -9.85
CA ILE A 255 3.46 28.13 -9.60
C ILE A 255 4.82 28.58 -9.05
N GLU A 256 5.34 29.72 -9.49
CA GLU A 256 6.65 30.25 -9.11
C GLU A 256 6.65 31.04 -7.77
N ASN A 257 5.52 31.11 -7.04
CA ASN A 257 5.37 31.87 -5.78
C ASN A 257 5.48 31.01 -4.52
#